data_AF-A0A376D9B3-F1
#
_entry.id   AF-A0A376D9B3-F1
#
_cell.length_a   1.000
_cell.length_b   1.000
_cell.length_c   1.000
_cell.angle_alpha   90.00
_cell.angle_beta   90.00
_cell.angle_gamma   90.00
#
_symmetry.space_group_name_H-M   'P 1'
#
loop_
_entity.id
_entity.type
_entity.pdbx_description
1 polymer ?
#
loop_
_entity_poly.entity_id
_entity_poly.type
_entity_poly.pdbx_seq_one_letter_code
_entity_poly.pdbx_strand_id
1 'polypeptide(L)'
;MQNASPPPEARTPAARRCTLALTLLIADAPLTSQRLCQINHQLPQEAEADLSHLIGEMMRYHALHLSYHPRQGYRLYGSAYEWRLCLLHWLQRGIRLSPERSQSLLSSALQQVGAPFPPETTLARLDALLDQSTPPSCFTFSARQKQIIGLMLLFAYLQHQRHPLTTLLPCWLPAIHRRALQQKCEYDSAGALCQFLFKHLAFEVRQQEQLFTTLMLSLLKNHNAAPRDNEQDRILMQEVEGSVEHVEVCSGIRFPQREQLCSRLFAHLGAAIERARFGIRIGTPLLAELESHHPGLLTLTRDSIAGLERHYRIRFSPEELSLIAVSLGAWLMQAGKLQETAS
;
A
#
# COMPACT_ATOMS: atom_id res chain seq x y z
N MET A 1 -11.78 -38.53 -7.59
CA MET A 1 -12.02 -37.29 -6.81
C MET A 1 -11.12 -37.33 -5.58
N GLN A 2 -9.90 -36.80 -5.69
CA GLN A 2 -9.02 -36.63 -4.55
C GLN A 2 -9.24 -35.21 -4.00
N ASN A 3 -9.85 -35.14 -2.82
CA ASN A 3 -9.86 -33.93 -1.99
C ASN A 3 -8.40 -33.66 -1.56
N ALA A 4 -7.65 -32.95 -2.40
CA ALA A 4 -6.40 -32.36 -1.97
C ALA A 4 -6.75 -31.32 -0.89
N SER A 5 -6.44 -31.65 0.37
CA SER A 5 -6.46 -30.67 1.44
C SER A 5 -5.54 -29.52 1.05
N PRO A 6 -5.95 -28.24 1.19
CA PRO A 6 -5.11 -27.12 0.83
C PRO A 6 -3.81 -27.15 1.66
N PRO A 7 -2.69 -26.65 1.13
CA PRO A 7 -1.39 -26.70 1.81
C PRO A 7 -1.45 -26.07 3.21
N PRO A 8 -0.62 -26.53 4.16
CA PRO A 8 -0.71 -26.15 5.58
C PRO A 8 -0.60 -24.63 5.84
N GLU A 9 0.11 -23.89 4.98
CA GLU A 9 0.24 -22.43 5.05
C GLU A 9 -1.10 -21.69 4.85
N ALA A 10 -2.04 -22.28 4.11
CA ALA A 10 -3.37 -21.72 3.84
C ALA A 10 -4.32 -21.75 5.07
N ARG A 11 -3.89 -22.34 6.19
CA ARG A 11 -4.71 -22.47 7.42
C ARG A 11 -4.35 -21.50 8.53
N THR A 12 -3.27 -20.72 8.41
CA THR A 12 -2.91 -19.75 9.47
C THR A 12 -3.99 -18.69 9.65
N PRO A 13 -4.23 -18.17 10.87
CA PRO A 13 -5.17 -17.07 11.08
C PRO A 13 -4.90 -15.87 10.18
N ALA A 14 -3.62 -15.56 9.93
CA ALA A 14 -3.20 -14.51 9.01
C ALA A 14 -3.65 -14.76 7.55
N ALA A 15 -3.49 -15.98 7.04
CA ALA A 15 -3.90 -16.34 5.68
C ALA A 15 -5.43 -16.34 5.54
N ARG A 16 -6.15 -16.82 6.56
CA ARG A 16 -7.62 -16.82 6.61
C ARG A 16 -8.20 -15.41 6.63
N ARG A 17 -7.66 -14.52 7.47
CA ARG A 17 -8.05 -13.10 7.51
C ARG A 17 -7.75 -12.39 6.20
N CYS A 18 -6.61 -12.69 5.58
CA CYS A 18 -6.27 -12.11 4.28
C CYS A 18 -7.23 -12.57 3.18
N THR A 19 -7.58 -13.86 3.15
CA THR A 19 -8.57 -14.39 2.22
C THR A 19 -9.92 -13.72 2.43
N LEU A 20 -10.34 -13.57 3.68
CA LEU A 20 -11.59 -12.92 4.03
C LEU A 20 -11.61 -11.45 3.55
N ALA A 21 -10.53 -10.71 3.78
CA ALA A 21 -10.38 -9.32 3.32
C ALA A 21 -10.52 -9.21 1.80
N LEU A 22 -9.78 -10.03 1.04
CA LEU A 22 -9.86 -10.04 -0.42
C LEU A 22 -11.26 -10.43 -0.91
N THR A 23 -11.91 -11.39 -0.25
CA THR A 23 -13.27 -11.80 -0.60
C THR A 23 -14.28 -10.67 -0.36
N LEU A 24 -14.19 -9.96 0.75
CA LEU A 24 -15.03 -8.79 1.03
C LEU A 24 -14.84 -7.67 0.01
N LEU A 25 -13.59 -7.40 -0.40
CA LEU A 25 -13.26 -6.36 -1.38
C LEU A 25 -13.73 -6.71 -2.80
N ILE A 26 -13.76 -8.00 -3.13
CA ILE A 26 -14.19 -8.51 -4.44
C ILE A 26 -15.70 -8.81 -4.47
N ALA A 27 -16.41 -8.84 -3.35
CA ALA A 27 -17.84 -9.20 -3.34
C ALA A 27 -18.71 -8.15 -4.05
N ASP A 28 -19.65 -8.58 -4.90
CA ASP A 28 -20.72 -7.74 -5.47
C ASP A 28 -21.96 -7.66 -4.57
N ALA A 29 -22.15 -8.67 -3.72
CA ALA A 29 -23.24 -8.77 -2.77
C ALA A 29 -22.73 -8.87 -1.33
N PRO A 30 -23.55 -8.48 -0.33
CA PRO A 30 -23.25 -8.71 1.07
C PRO A 30 -22.86 -10.17 1.38
N LEU A 31 -21.84 -10.37 2.22
CA LEU A 31 -21.42 -11.71 2.65
C LEU A 31 -22.21 -12.15 3.88
N THR A 32 -22.93 -13.27 3.78
CA THR A 32 -23.65 -13.86 4.93
C THR A 32 -22.69 -14.58 5.88
N SER A 33 -23.08 -14.76 7.15
CA SER A 33 -22.28 -15.53 8.10
C SER A 33 -22.00 -16.96 7.64
N GLN A 34 -22.96 -17.59 6.97
CA GLN A 34 -22.77 -18.91 6.35
C GLN A 34 -21.68 -18.86 5.27
N ARG A 35 -21.67 -17.81 4.43
CA ARG A 35 -20.63 -17.64 3.41
C ARG A 35 -19.25 -17.41 4.03
N LEU A 36 -19.17 -16.64 5.12
CA LEU A 36 -17.93 -16.45 5.88
C LEU A 36 -17.32 -17.78 6.35
N CYS A 37 -18.14 -18.68 6.90
CA CYS A 37 -17.72 -20.01 7.31
C CYS A 37 -17.22 -20.84 6.12
N GLN A 38 -17.93 -20.79 4.99
CA GLN A 38 -17.58 -21.54 3.78
C GLN A 38 -16.27 -21.08 3.14
N ILE A 39 -15.96 -19.77 3.18
CA ILE A 39 -14.77 -19.22 2.52
C ILE A 39 -13.51 -19.95 2.98
N ASN A 40 -13.36 -20.16 4.29
CA ASN A 40 -12.18 -20.77 4.90
C ASN A 40 -12.44 -22.16 5.53
N HIS A 41 -13.63 -22.73 5.33
CA HIS A 41 -14.06 -23.98 5.98
C HIS A 41 -13.95 -23.93 7.51
N GLN A 42 -14.47 -22.86 8.11
CA GLN A 42 -14.38 -22.57 9.54
C GLN A 42 -15.70 -22.78 10.28
N LEU A 43 -15.62 -22.99 11.59
CA LEU A 43 -16.79 -22.90 12.47
C LEU A 43 -17.24 -21.44 12.63
N PRO A 44 -18.53 -21.18 12.96
CA PRO A 44 -19.06 -19.82 13.09
C PRO A 44 -18.27 -18.91 14.04
N GLN A 45 -17.86 -19.43 15.21
CA GLN A 45 -17.09 -18.66 16.20
C GLN A 45 -15.71 -18.25 15.68
N GLU A 46 -15.05 -19.12 14.92
CA GLU A 46 -13.73 -18.81 14.34
C GLU A 46 -13.84 -17.78 13.22
N ALA A 47 -14.88 -17.88 12.39
CA ALA A 47 -15.15 -16.93 11.31
C ALA A 47 -15.49 -15.53 11.87
N GLU A 48 -16.24 -15.48 12.98
CA GLU A 48 -16.59 -14.24 13.67
C GLU A 48 -15.37 -13.59 14.36
N ALA A 49 -14.50 -14.41 14.98
CA ALA A 49 -13.25 -13.92 15.56
C ALA A 49 -12.30 -13.36 14.48
N ASP A 50 -12.13 -14.07 13.35
CA ASP A 50 -11.32 -13.61 12.23
C ASP A 50 -11.89 -12.34 11.59
N LEU A 51 -13.23 -12.22 11.49
CA LEU A 51 -13.90 -11.02 11.01
C LEU A 51 -13.70 -9.83 11.96
N SER A 52 -13.87 -10.03 13.27
CA SER A 52 -13.73 -8.97 14.27
C SER A 52 -12.30 -8.40 14.28
N HIS A 53 -11.31 -9.27 14.19
CA HIS A 53 -9.91 -8.85 14.06
C HIS A 53 -9.65 -8.12 12.74
N LEU A 54 -10.21 -8.62 11.63
CA LEU A 54 -10.09 -7.98 10.33
C LEU A 54 -10.70 -6.57 10.33
N ILE A 55 -11.87 -6.38 10.94
CA ILE A 55 -12.52 -5.06 11.08
C ILE A 55 -11.59 -4.11 11.82
N GLY A 56 -11.00 -4.55 12.94
CA GLY A 56 -10.03 -3.76 13.69
C GLY A 56 -8.83 -3.32 12.85
N GLU A 57 -8.25 -4.23 12.05
CA GLU A 57 -7.14 -3.91 11.15
C GLU A 57 -7.56 -2.98 10.00
N MET A 58 -8.67 -3.28 9.32
CA MET A 58 -9.15 -2.49 8.18
C MET A 58 -9.55 -1.08 8.57
N MET A 59 -10.30 -0.91 9.67
CA MET A 59 -10.74 0.40 10.14
C MET A 59 -9.57 1.28 10.61
N ARG A 60 -8.48 0.65 11.08
CA ARG A 60 -7.29 1.38 11.51
C ARG A 60 -6.51 1.97 10.35
N TYR A 61 -6.48 1.28 9.21
CA TYR A 61 -5.58 1.64 8.09
C TYR A 61 -6.29 2.14 6.84
N HIS A 62 -7.61 2.00 6.74
CA HIS A 62 -8.36 2.41 5.57
C HIS A 62 -9.62 3.16 6.00
N ALA A 63 -10.02 4.18 5.26
CA ALA A 63 -11.29 4.87 5.50
C ALA A 63 -12.47 4.08 4.93
N LEU A 64 -12.52 2.79 5.24
CA LEU A 64 -13.60 1.86 4.92
C LEU A 64 -14.39 1.52 6.17
N HIS A 65 -15.69 1.29 6.00
CA HIS A 65 -16.54 0.77 7.07
C HIS A 65 -17.27 -0.49 6.62
N LEU A 66 -17.41 -1.42 7.56
CA LEU A 66 -18.20 -2.64 7.37
C LEU A 66 -19.55 -2.45 8.06
N SER A 67 -20.64 -2.54 7.32
CA SER A 67 -21.99 -2.57 7.90
C SER A 67 -22.50 -4.01 7.96
N TYR A 68 -23.18 -4.35 9.05
CA TYR A 68 -23.93 -5.60 9.15
C TYR A 68 -25.44 -5.34 9.02
N HIS A 69 -26.11 -6.13 8.21
CA HIS A 69 -27.57 -6.17 8.13
C HIS A 69 -28.08 -7.59 8.42
N PRO A 70 -29.01 -7.82 9.38
CA PRO A 70 -29.40 -9.16 9.82
C PRO A 70 -29.84 -10.12 8.71
N ARG A 71 -30.48 -9.62 7.66
CA ARG A 71 -30.99 -10.43 6.53
C ARG A 71 -30.05 -10.49 5.32
N GLN A 72 -29.09 -9.59 5.22
CA GLN A 72 -28.24 -9.47 4.02
C GLN A 72 -26.80 -9.90 4.32
N GLY A 73 -26.32 -9.67 5.54
CA GLY A 73 -24.94 -9.97 5.95
C GLY A 73 -24.07 -8.71 5.98
N TYR A 74 -22.79 -8.91 5.76
CA TYR A 74 -21.75 -7.89 5.88
C TYR A 74 -21.45 -7.24 4.53
N ARG A 75 -21.36 -5.91 4.49
CA ARG A 75 -21.00 -5.16 3.29
C ARG A 75 -20.00 -4.06 3.62
N LEU A 76 -18.95 -3.96 2.79
CA LEU A 76 -17.99 -2.87 2.84
C LEU A 76 -18.52 -1.64 2.10
N TYR A 77 -18.17 -0.47 2.63
CA TYR A 77 -18.49 0.83 2.05
C TYR A 77 -17.29 1.76 2.16
N GLY A 78 -17.18 2.65 1.17
CA GLY A 78 -16.11 3.63 1.07
C GLY A 78 -16.02 4.17 -0.35
N SER A 79 -15.10 5.10 -0.58
CA SER A 79 -14.81 5.58 -1.92
C SER A 79 -14.05 4.51 -2.73
N ALA A 80 -14.11 4.58 -4.06
CA ALA A 80 -13.32 3.71 -4.92
C ALA A 80 -11.81 3.83 -4.64
N TYR A 81 -11.35 5.03 -4.27
CA TYR A 81 -9.98 5.30 -3.85
C TYR A 81 -9.56 4.44 -2.65
N GLU A 82 -10.32 4.50 -1.56
CA GLU A 82 -10.05 3.76 -0.32
C GLU A 82 -10.16 2.25 -0.54
N TRP A 83 -11.11 1.82 -1.37
CA TRP A 83 -11.25 0.41 -1.78
C TRP A 83 -9.97 -0.10 -2.43
N ARG A 84 -9.40 0.65 -3.37
CA ARG A 84 -8.19 0.23 -4.08
C ARG A 84 -6.94 0.29 -3.20
N LEU A 85 -6.81 1.28 -2.31
CA LEU A 85 -5.72 1.29 -1.34
C LEU A 85 -5.80 0.10 -0.38
N CYS A 86 -7.01 -0.22 0.10
CA CYS A 86 -7.23 -1.38 0.94
C CYS A 86 -6.92 -2.69 0.20
N LEU A 87 -7.33 -2.80 -1.06
CA LEU A 87 -6.99 -3.95 -1.87
C LEU A 87 -5.48 -4.08 -2.07
N LEU A 88 -4.78 -2.99 -2.39
CA LEU A 88 -3.33 -3.01 -2.55
C LEU A 88 -2.64 -3.56 -1.29
N HIS A 89 -3.03 -3.07 -0.11
CA HIS A 89 -2.51 -3.53 1.18
C HIS A 89 -2.74 -5.04 1.38
N TRP A 90 -3.98 -5.51 1.23
CA TRP A 90 -4.31 -6.91 1.48
C TRP A 90 -3.78 -7.85 0.40
N LEU A 91 -3.66 -7.39 -0.84
CA LEU A 91 -3.09 -8.17 -1.93
C LEU A 91 -1.58 -8.36 -1.76
N GLN A 92 -0.85 -7.34 -1.32
CA GLN A 92 0.56 -7.46 -0.93
C GLN A 92 0.77 -8.52 0.14
N ARG A 93 -0.16 -8.65 1.10
CA ARG A 93 -0.13 -9.70 2.12
C ARG A 93 -0.56 -11.06 1.56
N GLY A 94 -1.62 -11.09 0.75
CA GLY A 94 -2.21 -12.29 0.18
C GLY A 94 -1.28 -13.04 -0.76
N ILE A 95 -0.51 -12.33 -1.58
CA ILE A 95 0.47 -12.97 -2.47
C ILE A 95 1.63 -13.60 -1.69
N ARG A 96 1.97 -13.07 -0.50
CA ARG A 96 2.99 -13.69 0.35
C ARG A 96 2.49 -14.94 1.08
N LEU A 97 1.22 -14.93 1.51
CA LEU A 97 0.65 -15.99 2.37
C LEU A 97 -0.07 -17.09 1.58
N SER A 98 -0.69 -16.73 0.46
CA SER A 98 -1.54 -17.61 -0.35
C SER A 98 -1.72 -17.04 -1.78
N PRO A 99 -0.68 -17.10 -2.63
CA PRO A 99 -0.70 -16.48 -3.96
C PRO A 99 -1.76 -17.08 -4.89
N GLU A 100 -1.86 -18.41 -4.96
CA GLU A 100 -2.84 -19.10 -5.80
C GLU A 100 -4.27 -18.71 -5.44
N ARG A 101 -4.54 -18.55 -4.14
CA ARG A 101 -5.87 -18.17 -3.64
C ARG A 101 -6.25 -16.74 -4.01
N SER A 102 -5.28 -15.81 -3.95
CA SER A 102 -5.50 -14.42 -4.32
C SER A 102 -5.87 -14.30 -5.81
N GLN A 103 -5.20 -15.07 -6.66
CA GLN A 103 -5.48 -15.12 -8.10
C GLN A 103 -6.79 -15.83 -8.41
N SER A 104 -7.08 -16.97 -7.77
CA SER A 104 -8.30 -17.75 -8.04
C SER A 104 -9.58 -17.02 -7.66
N LEU A 105 -9.58 -16.26 -6.56
CA LEU A 105 -10.70 -15.40 -6.17
C LEU A 105 -11.04 -14.39 -7.26
N LEU A 106 -10.03 -13.70 -7.81
CA LEU A 106 -10.24 -12.71 -8.84
C LEU A 106 -10.65 -13.34 -10.17
N SER A 107 -10.01 -14.44 -10.56
CA SER A 107 -10.38 -15.19 -11.77
C SER A 107 -11.84 -15.67 -11.73
N SER A 108 -12.30 -16.18 -10.59
CA SER A 108 -13.70 -16.59 -10.42
C SER A 108 -14.67 -15.41 -10.54
N ALA A 109 -14.34 -14.26 -9.93
CA ALA A 109 -15.18 -13.07 -10.04
C ALA A 109 -15.22 -12.49 -11.47
N LEU A 110 -14.10 -12.53 -12.20
CA LEU A 110 -14.04 -12.12 -13.61
C LEU A 110 -14.86 -13.02 -14.52
N GLN A 111 -14.89 -14.33 -14.26
CA GLN A 111 -15.74 -15.28 -14.98
C GLN A 111 -17.23 -14.99 -14.74
N GLN A 112 -17.62 -14.65 -13.51
CA GLN A 112 -19.00 -14.33 -13.16
C GLN A 112 -19.54 -13.09 -13.92
N VAL A 113 -18.68 -12.10 -14.18
CA VAL A 113 -19.04 -10.91 -14.97
C VAL A 113 -18.85 -11.10 -16.47
N GLY A 114 -18.46 -12.29 -16.93
CA GLY A 114 -18.26 -12.59 -18.35
C GLY A 114 -17.13 -11.80 -19.00
N ALA A 115 -16.00 -11.59 -18.29
CA ALA A 115 -14.85 -10.89 -18.84
C ALA A 115 -14.42 -11.50 -20.20
N PRO A 116 -14.21 -10.69 -21.25
CA PRO A 116 -14.00 -11.16 -22.62
C PRO A 116 -12.56 -11.65 -22.88
N PHE A 117 -11.81 -11.92 -21.82
CA PHE A 117 -10.41 -12.31 -21.89
C PHE A 117 -10.07 -13.33 -20.79
N PRO A 118 -9.10 -14.23 -21.05
CA PRO A 118 -8.56 -15.11 -20.01
C PRO A 118 -7.65 -14.33 -19.04
N PRO A 119 -7.88 -14.38 -17.71
CA PRO A 119 -7.10 -13.62 -16.72
C PRO A 119 -5.59 -13.87 -16.80
N GLU A 120 -5.16 -15.12 -16.95
CA GLU A 120 -3.73 -15.48 -16.95
C GLU A 120 -2.97 -14.91 -18.16
N THR A 121 -3.56 -14.99 -19.35
CA THR A 121 -2.96 -14.40 -20.55
C THR A 121 -2.92 -12.88 -20.46
N THR A 122 -3.96 -12.26 -19.88
CA THR A 122 -3.97 -10.81 -19.63
C THR A 122 -2.89 -10.40 -18.63
N LEU A 123 -2.67 -11.16 -17.55
CA LEU A 123 -1.58 -10.92 -16.60
C LEU A 123 -0.20 -10.98 -17.28
N ALA A 124 0.05 -12.02 -18.08
CA ALA A 124 1.30 -12.14 -18.82
C ALA A 124 1.51 -10.98 -19.81
N ARG A 125 0.44 -10.51 -20.45
CA ARG A 125 0.50 -9.35 -21.37
C ARG A 125 0.77 -8.04 -20.64
N LEU A 126 0.16 -7.83 -19.47
CA LEU A 126 0.40 -6.66 -18.62
C LEU A 126 1.86 -6.63 -18.14
N ASP A 127 2.41 -7.78 -17.76
CA ASP A 127 3.81 -7.91 -17.37
C ASP A 127 4.76 -7.50 -18.52
N ALA A 128 4.57 -8.08 -19.71
CA ALA A 128 5.36 -7.74 -20.88
C ALA A 128 5.24 -6.26 -21.29
N LEU A 129 4.04 -5.68 -21.18
CA LEU A 129 3.82 -4.25 -21.45
C LEU A 129 4.53 -3.36 -20.42
N LEU A 130 4.53 -3.75 -19.15
CA LEU A 130 5.23 -3.03 -18.11
C LEU A 130 6.74 -3.01 -18.39
N ASP A 131 7.32 -4.14 -18.79
CA ASP A 131 8.75 -4.19 -19.18
C ASP A 131 9.07 -3.34 -20.41
N GLN A 132 8.21 -3.37 -21.43
CA GLN A 132 8.41 -2.61 -22.66
C GLN A 132 8.26 -1.09 -22.45
N SER A 133 7.38 -0.68 -21.54
CA SER A 133 7.06 0.73 -21.28
C SER A 133 7.86 1.34 -20.14
N THR A 134 8.71 0.56 -19.46
CA THR A 134 9.53 1.04 -18.34
C THR A 134 10.98 1.26 -18.80
N PRO A 135 11.50 2.49 -18.77
CA PRO A 135 12.92 2.71 -18.99
C PRO A 135 13.71 2.06 -17.84
N PRO A 136 14.75 1.23 -18.12
CA PRO A 136 15.53 0.56 -17.08
C PRO A 136 16.17 1.53 -16.06
N SER A 137 16.42 2.77 -16.49
CA SER A 137 16.98 3.83 -15.66
C SER A 137 16.00 4.41 -14.64
N CYS A 138 14.67 4.20 -14.78
CA CYS A 138 13.73 4.78 -13.84
C CYS A 138 13.40 3.86 -12.66
N PHE A 139 12.90 2.66 -12.91
CA PHE A 139 12.55 1.70 -11.87
C PHE A 139 12.53 0.28 -12.43
N THR A 140 12.61 -0.70 -11.54
CA THR A 140 12.38 -2.11 -11.86
C THR A 140 11.40 -2.70 -10.85
N PHE A 141 10.58 -3.63 -11.34
CA PHE A 141 9.65 -4.38 -10.50
C PHE A 141 10.08 -5.85 -10.45
N SER A 142 10.12 -6.40 -9.24
CA SER A 142 10.21 -7.84 -9.02
C SER A 142 9.01 -8.57 -9.61
N ALA A 143 9.15 -9.87 -9.89
CA ALA A 143 8.04 -10.72 -10.35
C ALA A 143 6.81 -10.63 -9.43
N ARG A 144 7.03 -10.54 -8.10
CA ARG A 144 5.96 -10.35 -7.12
C ARG A 144 5.23 -9.02 -7.28
N GLN A 145 5.96 -7.92 -7.48
CA GLN A 145 5.35 -6.60 -7.72
C GLN A 145 4.56 -6.57 -9.03
N LYS A 146 5.10 -7.17 -10.10
CA LYS A 146 4.39 -7.33 -11.39
C LYS A 146 3.08 -8.10 -11.23
N GLN A 147 3.08 -9.18 -10.44
CA GLN A 147 1.87 -9.92 -10.11
C GLN A 147 0.85 -9.07 -9.35
N ILE A 148 1.28 -8.28 -8.35
CA ILE A 148 0.40 -7.33 -7.64
C ILE A 148 -0.23 -6.33 -8.63
N ILE A 149 0.59 -5.72 -9.49
CA ILE A 149 0.16 -4.71 -10.48
C ILE A 149 -0.90 -5.31 -11.41
N GLY A 150 -0.64 -6.50 -11.95
CA GLY A 150 -1.58 -7.18 -12.85
C GLY A 150 -2.91 -7.48 -12.17
N LEU A 151 -2.89 -8.04 -10.96
CA LEU A 151 -4.10 -8.36 -10.20
C LEU A 151 -4.88 -7.10 -9.78
N MET A 152 -4.19 -6.01 -9.44
CA MET A 152 -4.83 -4.71 -9.17
C MET A 152 -5.56 -4.15 -10.39
N LEU A 153 -4.96 -4.26 -11.58
CA LEU A 153 -5.58 -3.81 -12.83
C LEU A 153 -6.78 -4.67 -13.22
N LEU A 154 -6.68 -5.99 -13.04
CA LEU A 154 -7.81 -6.90 -13.24
C LEU A 154 -8.95 -6.64 -12.25
N PHE A 155 -8.64 -6.29 -11.00
CA PHE A 155 -9.65 -5.83 -10.06
C PHE A 155 -10.30 -4.52 -10.51
N ALA A 156 -9.51 -3.54 -10.95
CA ALA A 156 -10.05 -2.29 -11.48
C ALA A 156 -10.99 -2.54 -12.67
N TYR A 157 -10.67 -3.50 -13.55
CA TYR A 157 -11.58 -3.95 -14.60
C TYR A 157 -12.88 -4.53 -14.05
N LEU A 158 -12.80 -5.46 -13.09
CA LEU A 158 -13.97 -6.04 -12.43
C LEU A 158 -14.85 -4.97 -11.78
N GLN A 159 -14.24 -3.97 -11.15
CA GLN A 159 -14.93 -2.85 -10.51
C GLN A 159 -15.75 -2.06 -11.53
N HIS A 160 -15.19 -1.76 -12.70
CA HIS A 160 -15.91 -1.08 -13.79
C HIS A 160 -17.07 -1.89 -14.36
N GLN A 161 -16.95 -3.22 -14.43
CA GLN A 161 -18.05 -4.08 -14.91
C GLN A 161 -19.26 -4.07 -13.96
N ARG A 162 -19.03 -3.93 -12.66
CA ARG A 162 -20.09 -3.97 -11.64
C ARG A 162 -20.65 -2.59 -11.31
N HIS A 163 -19.76 -1.61 -11.25
CA HIS A 163 -20.06 -0.26 -10.81
C HIS A 163 -19.29 0.73 -11.70
N PRO A 164 -19.93 1.29 -12.74
CA PRO A 164 -19.32 2.32 -13.56
C PRO A 164 -18.86 3.50 -12.69
N LEU A 165 -17.55 3.65 -12.52
CA LEU A 165 -17.00 4.68 -11.66
C LEU A 165 -16.98 6.01 -12.41
N THR A 166 -17.63 7.02 -11.84
CA THR A 166 -17.53 8.41 -12.31
C THR A 166 -16.44 9.19 -11.59
N THR A 167 -16.02 8.74 -10.40
CA THR A 167 -14.99 9.38 -9.59
C THR A 167 -14.16 8.32 -8.86
N LEU A 168 -12.89 8.19 -9.27
CA LEU A 168 -11.91 7.32 -8.66
C LEU A 168 -10.99 8.09 -7.70
N LEU A 169 -10.46 9.24 -8.11
CA LEU A 169 -9.61 10.05 -7.24
C LEU A 169 -10.46 10.94 -6.31
N PRO A 170 -10.04 11.14 -5.05
CA PRO A 170 -10.81 11.94 -4.11
C PRO A 170 -10.92 13.41 -4.52
N CYS A 171 -12.07 14.03 -4.25
CA CYS A 171 -12.31 15.45 -4.53
C CYS A 171 -11.40 16.38 -3.72
N TRP A 172 -11.00 15.96 -2.51
CA TRP A 172 -10.06 16.70 -1.65
C TRP A 172 -8.63 16.70 -2.20
N LEU A 173 -8.29 15.82 -3.15
CA LEU A 173 -6.94 15.76 -3.71
C LEU A 173 -6.69 17.03 -4.56
N PRO A 174 -5.73 17.89 -4.18
CA PRO A 174 -5.43 19.11 -4.91
C PRO A 174 -4.92 18.83 -6.34
N ALA A 175 -5.20 19.76 -7.27
CA ALA A 175 -4.75 19.65 -8.65
C ALA A 175 -3.22 19.54 -8.79
N ILE A 176 -2.46 20.13 -7.86
CA ILE A 176 -1.00 20.04 -7.84
C ILE A 176 -0.51 18.59 -7.62
N HIS A 177 -1.19 17.78 -6.82
CA HIS A 177 -0.82 16.38 -6.62
C HIS A 177 -1.17 15.51 -7.83
N ARG A 178 -2.26 15.83 -8.56
CA ARG A 178 -2.55 15.21 -9.86
C ARG A 178 -1.44 15.50 -10.88
N ARG A 179 -1.00 16.76 -10.98
CA ARG A 179 0.13 17.15 -11.84
C ARG A 179 1.42 16.47 -11.41
N ALA A 180 1.65 16.32 -10.11
CA ALA A 180 2.82 15.61 -9.60
C ALA A 180 2.85 14.15 -10.08
N LEU A 181 1.71 13.45 -10.15
CA LEU A 181 1.64 12.11 -10.76
C LEU A 181 1.94 12.14 -12.26
N GLN A 182 1.48 13.14 -12.99
CA GLN A 182 1.76 13.26 -14.43
C GLN A 182 3.24 13.48 -14.75
N GLN A 183 4.01 13.99 -13.78
CA GLN A 183 5.45 14.23 -13.89
C GLN A 183 6.28 13.04 -13.41
N LYS A 184 5.65 11.97 -12.93
CA LYS A 184 6.31 10.72 -12.53
C LYS A 184 6.74 9.95 -13.77
N CYS A 185 7.91 9.31 -13.72
CA CYS A 185 8.35 8.47 -14.83
C CYS A 185 7.49 7.21 -15.00
N GLU A 186 6.76 6.83 -13.96
CA GLU A 186 5.76 5.75 -13.97
C GLU A 186 4.53 6.10 -14.81
N TYR A 187 4.34 7.38 -15.18
CA TYR A 187 3.10 7.86 -15.81
C TYR A 187 2.86 7.26 -17.19
N ASP A 188 3.91 7.15 -18.01
CA ASP A 188 3.79 6.59 -19.37
C ASP A 188 3.55 5.07 -19.33
N SER A 189 4.23 4.35 -18.44
CA SER A 189 4.00 2.91 -18.22
C SER A 189 2.57 2.65 -17.72
N ALA A 190 2.09 3.47 -16.79
CA ALA A 190 0.69 3.43 -16.35
C ALA A 190 -0.28 3.69 -17.51
N GLY A 191 0.05 4.63 -18.39
CA GLY A 191 -0.72 4.96 -19.58
C GLY A 191 -0.82 3.79 -20.55
N ALA A 192 0.30 3.11 -20.84
CA ALA A 192 0.33 1.93 -21.70
C ALA A 192 -0.54 0.79 -21.15
N LEU A 193 -0.46 0.52 -19.84
CA LEU A 193 -1.28 -0.49 -19.15
C LEU A 193 -2.78 -0.14 -19.22
N CYS A 194 -3.13 1.11 -18.92
CA CYS A 194 -4.52 1.57 -18.94
C CYS A 194 -5.08 1.60 -20.37
N GLN A 195 -4.26 1.96 -21.36
CA GLN A 195 -4.65 1.92 -22.76
C GLN A 195 -4.95 0.49 -23.22
N PHE A 196 -4.19 -0.50 -22.74
CA PHE A 196 -4.45 -1.89 -23.07
C PHE A 196 -5.77 -2.40 -22.47
N LEU A 197 -5.98 -2.20 -21.16
CA LEU A 197 -7.10 -2.83 -20.44
C LEU A 197 -8.40 -2.00 -20.49
N PHE A 198 -8.29 -0.68 -20.50
CA PHE A 198 -9.41 0.25 -20.37
C PHE A 198 -9.71 1.03 -21.65
N LYS A 199 -9.32 0.50 -22.82
CA LYS A 199 -9.53 1.17 -24.11
C LYS A 199 -10.98 1.54 -24.46
N HIS A 200 -11.92 0.85 -23.84
CA HIS A 200 -13.36 1.01 -24.06
C HIS A 200 -13.99 2.05 -23.12
N LEU A 201 -13.29 2.45 -22.06
CA LEU A 201 -13.80 3.47 -21.12
C LEU A 201 -13.70 4.87 -21.75
N ALA A 202 -14.57 5.79 -21.28
CA ALA A 202 -14.45 7.20 -21.62
C ALA A 202 -13.05 7.75 -21.26
N PHE A 203 -12.63 8.80 -21.98
CA PHE A 203 -11.29 9.37 -21.84
C PHE A 203 -11.01 9.85 -20.40
N GLU A 204 -11.97 10.53 -19.79
CA GLU A 204 -11.87 11.09 -18.44
C GLU A 204 -11.73 9.99 -17.39
N VAL A 205 -12.47 8.89 -17.53
CA VAL A 205 -12.39 7.74 -16.63
C VAL A 205 -11.03 7.06 -16.77
N ARG A 206 -10.56 6.86 -18.00
CA ARG A 206 -9.24 6.28 -18.27
C ARG A 206 -8.09 7.14 -17.75
N GLN A 207 -8.23 8.47 -17.81
CA GLN A 207 -7.25 9.38 -17.22
C GLN A 207 -7.17 9.22 -15.70
N GLN A 208 -8.31 9.02 -15.03
CA GLN A 208 -8.31 8.72 -13.59
C GLN A 208 -7.68 7.36 -13.29
N GLU A 209 -7.94 6.33 -14.11
CA GLU A 209 -7.26 5.04 -14.02
C GLU A 209 -5.75 5.21 -14.15
N GLN A 210 -5.28 5.94 -15.17
CA GLN A 210 -3.86 6.19 -15.37
C GLN A 210 -3.23 6.86 -14.15
N LEU A 211 -3.84 7.92 -13.61
CA LEU A 211 -3.33 8.59 -12.41
C LEU A 211 -3.27 7.64 -11.21
N PHE A 212 -4.31 6.84 -10.97
CA PHE A 212 -4.29 5.86 -9.88
C PHE A 212 -3.24 4.77 -10.10
N THR A 213 -3.10 4.26 -11.33
CA THR A 213 -2.07 3.30 -11.68
C THR A 213 -0.69 3.90 -11.49
N THR A 214 -0.44 5.15 -11.87
CA THR A 214 0.82 5.85 -11.60
C THR A 214 1.11 5.94 -10.10
N LEU A 215 0.11 6.25 -9.28
CA LEU A 215 0.24 6.24 -7.82
C LEU A 215 0.59 4.83 -7.33
N MET A 216 -0.14 3.81 -7.75
CA MET A 216 0.11 2.42 -7.37
C MET A 216 1.53 1.96 -7.75
N LEU A 217 1.99 2.26 -8.97
CA LEU A 217 3.36 1.98 -9.41
C LEU A 217 4.37 2.72 -8.52
N SER A 218 4.10 3.99 -8.21
CA SER A 218 4.95 4.79 -7.32
C SER A 218 5.03 4.25 -5.89
N LEU A 219 3.98 3.62 -5.38
CA LEU A 219 3.95 2.99 -4.05
C LEU A 219 4.60 1.61 -4.03
N LEU A 220 4.58 0.92 -5.17
CA LEU A 220 5.14 -0.43 -5.29
C LEU A 220 6.61 -0.44 -5.67
N LYS A 221 7.12 0.61 -6.31
CA LYS A 221 8.52 0.62 -6.77
C LYS A 221 9.48 0.49 -5.59
N ASN A 222 10.59 -0.18 -5.85
CA ASN A 222 11.67 -0.18 -4.87
C ASN A 222 12.28 1.22 -4.82
N HIS A 223 12.20 1.87 -3.65
CA HIS A 223 13.04 3.03 -3.39
C HIS A 223 14.45 2.51 -3.14
N ASN A 224 15.34 2.72 -4.11
CA ASN A 224 16.73 2.34 -3.97
C ASN A 224 17.34 3.03 -2.74
N ALA A 225 18.21 2.31 -2.04
CA ALA A 225 18.98 2.85 -0.92
C ALA A 225 19.94 3.98 -1.37
N ALA A 226 20.29 4.01 -2.65
CA ALA A 226 21.09 5.06 -3.27
C ALA A 226 20.22 5.96 -4.15
N PRO A 227 20.46 7.29 -4.14
CA PRO A 227 19.79 8.22 -5.03
C PRO A 227 20.19 7.93 -6.48
N ARG A 228 19.22 7.98 -7.40
CA ARG A 228 19.50 7.95 -8.84
C ARG A 228 20.05 9.30 -9.26
N ASP A 229 20.66 9.33 -10.44
CA ASP A 229 21.18 10.56 -11.03
C ASP A 229 20.05 11.43 -11.63
N ASN A 230 19.16 11.91 -10.76
CA ASN A 230 18.07 12.81 -11.12
C ASN A 230 17.84 13.85 -10.02
N GLU A 231 17.21 14.96 -10.40
CA GLU A 231 17.01 16.10 -9.50
C GLU A 231 16.13 15.77 -8.28
N GLN A 232 15.10 14.92 -8.45
CA GLN A 232 14.18 14.58 -7.36
C GLN A 232 14.90 13.81 -6.24
N ASP A 233 15.75 12.85 -6.61
CA ASP A 233 16.52 12.04 -5.67
C ASP A 233 17.63 12.88 -5.02
N ARG A 234 18.25 13.82 -5.76
CA ARG A 234 19.24 14.76 -5.19
C ARG A 234 18.61 15.67 -4.13
N ILE A 235 17.46 16.28 -4.44
CA ILE A 235 16.72 17.13 -3.50
C ILE A 235 16.31 16.32 -2.26
N LEU A 236 15.77 15.11 -2.45
CA LEU A 236 15.37 14.27 -1.33
C LEU A 236 16.57 13.92 -0.44
N MET A 237 17.72 13.56 -1.03
CA MET A 237 18.92 13.27 -0.24
C MET A 237 19.40 14.50 0.55
N GLN A 238 19.38 15.69 -0.04
CA GLN A 238 19.72 16.93 0.68
C GLN A 238 18.81 17.18 1.90
N GLU A 239 17.49 17.00 1.74
CA GLU A 239 16.54 17.15 2.86
C GLU A 239 16.75 16.08 3.95
N VAL A 240 17.11 14.85 3.55
CA VAL A 240 17.48 13.78 4.49
C VAL A 240 18.74 14.14 5.27
N GLU A 241 19.79 14.60 4.59
CA GLU A 241 21.05 14.99 5.20
C GLU A 241 20.88 16.14 6.18
N GLY A 242 20.08 17.15 5.83
CA GLY A 242 19.74 18.26 6.72
C GLY A 242 18.92 17.81 7.94
N SER A 243 18.01 16.84 7.76
CA SER A 243 17.27 16.25 8.88
C SER A 243 18.21 15.51 9.84
N VAL A 244 19.16 14.72 9.33
CA VAL A 244 20.15 14.01 10.14
C VAL A 244 21.07 15.00 10.87
N GLU A 245 21.54 16.05 10.19
CA GLU A 245 22.35 17.11 10.81
C GLU A 245 21.60 17.80 11.94
N HIS A 246 20.30 18.08 11.78
CA HIS A 246 19.49 18.65 12.85
C HIS A 246 19.46 17.76 14.09
N VAL A 247 19.31 16.44 13.90
CA VAL A 247 19.36 15.47 15.01
C VAL A 247 20.74 15.47 15.68
N GLU A 248 21.82 15.50 14.91
CA GLU A 248 23.19 15.58 15.44
C GLU A 248 23.41 16.83 16.30
N VAL A 249 22.96 18.00 15.83
CA VAL A 249 23.06 19.28 16.55
C VAL A 249 22.24 19.25 17.83
N CYS A 250 20.96 18.86 17.76
CA CYS A 250 20.06 18.86 18.91
C CYS A 250 20.44 17.81 19.95
N SER A 251 20.92 16.64 19.52
CA SER A 251 21.34 15.58 20.42
C SER A 251 22.79 15.73 20.89
N GLY A 252 23.62 16.53 20.23
CA GLY A 252 25.06 16.61 20.50
C GLY A 252 25.83 15.32 20.17
N ILE A 253 25.32 14.52 19.23
CA ILE A 253 25.92 13.25 18.79
C ILE A 253 26.42 13.40 17.35
N ARG A 254 27.52 12.73 17.03
CA ARG A 254 27.87 12.42 15.64
C ARG A 254 27.52 10.97 15.36
N PHE A 255 26.72 10.72 14.33
CA PHE A 255 26.29 9.37 14.03
C PHE A 255 27.43 8.54 13.45
N PRO A 256 27.74 7.36 14.03
CA PRO A 256 28.57 6.40 13.34
C PRO A 256 27.84 5.96 12.06
N GLN A 257 28.57 5.80 10.96
CA GLN A 257 27.99 5.36 9.68
C GLN A 257 26.83 6.25 9.18
N ARG A 258 26.98 7.58 9.30
CA ARG A 258 26.00 8.59 8.84
C ARG A 258 25.42 8.29 7.45
N GLU A 259 26.26 7.88 6.51
CA GLU A 259 25.83 7.53 5.14
C GLU A 259 24.79 6.41 5.11
N GLN A 260 24.91 5.39 5.97
CA GLN A 260 23.94 4.30 6.07
C GLN A 260 22.61 4.77 6.65
N LEU A 261 22.64 5.66 7.64
CA LEU A 261 21.43 6.29 8.19
C LEU A 261 20.73 7.12 7.12
N CYS A 262 21.46 7.99 6.41
CA CYS A 262 20.92 8.79 5.32
C CYS A 262 20.31 7.90 4.22
N SER A 263 21.01 6.84 3.81
CA SER A 263 20.53 5.89 2.81
C SER A 263 19.23 5.20 3.23
N ARG A 264 19.13 4.76 4.49
CA ARG A 264 17.91 4.13 5.04
C ARG A 264 16.75 5.12 5.12
N LEU A 265 17.01 6.33 5.62
CA LEU A 265 16.00 7.39 5.70
C LEU A 265 15.53 7.82 4.31
N PHE A 266 16.44 7.95 3.35
CA PHE A 266 16.14 8.26 1.96
C PHE A 266 15.16 7.25 1.36
N ALA A 267 15.45 5.95 1.50
CA ALA A 267 14.57 4.90 0.98
C ALA A 267 13.18 4.93 1.63
N HIS A 268 13.11 5.13 2.95
CA HIS A 268 11.84 5.22 3.68
C HIS A 268 11.04 6.48 3.34
N LEU A 269 11.68 7.65 3.37
CA LEU A 269 11.05 8.95 3.14
C LEU A 269 10.56 9.10 1.70
N GLY A 270 11.25 8.49 0.72
CA GLY A 270 10.75 8.41 -0.65
C GLY A 270 9.32 7.82 -0.74
N ALA A 271 9.05 6.75 0.02
CA ALA A 271 7.72 6.15 0.08
C ALA A 271 6.76 6.95 0.99
N ALA A 272 7.25 7.40 2.14
CA ALA A 272 6.44 8.12 3.13
C ALA A 272 5.91 9.46 2.59
N ILE A 273 6.70 10.17 1.76
CA ILE A 273 6.27 11.41 1.10
C ILE A 273 5.05 11.16 0.21
N GLU A 274 5.06 10.08 -0.58
CA GLU A 274 3.92 9.74 -1.43
C GLU A 274 2.71 9.36 -0.56
N ARG A 275 2.90 8.59 0.50
CA ARG A 275 1.81 8.25 1.42
C ARG A 275 1.18 9.49 2.06
N ALA A 276 2.00 10.41 2.57
CA ALA A 276 1.54 11.67 3.14
C ALA A 276 0.81 12.56 2.10
N ARG A 277 1.38 12.69 0.90
CA ARG A 277 0.80 13.49 -0.20
C ARG A 277 -0.59 13.00 -0.62
N PHE A 278 -0.78 11.68 -0.59
CA PHE A 278 -2.00 11.03 -1.05
C PHE A 278 -2.90 10.57 0.10
N GLY A 279 -2.67 11.02 1.33
CA GLY A 279 -3.51 10.69 2.49
C GLY A 279 -3.58 9.19 2.79
N ILE A 280 -2.58 8.42 2.37
CA ILE A 280 -2.53 6.98 2.54
C ILE A 280 -2.15 6.70 3.99
N ARG A 281 -3.10 6.15 4.73
CA ARG A 281 -2.89 5.75 6.11
C ARG A 281 -2.08 4.46 6.14
N ILE A 282 -1.18 4.41 7.10
CA ILE A 282 -0.48 3.20 7.48
C ILE A 282 -0.77 2.96 8.95
N GLY A 283 -0.37 1.80 9.46
CA GLY A 283 -0.09 1.83 10.87
C GLY A 283 0.88 0.78 11.34
N THR A 284 1.16 0.95 12.61
CA THR A 284 2.36 0.48 13.26
C THR A 284 2.02 0.27 14.73
N PRO A 285 2.39 -0.89 15.30
CA PRO A 285 2.23 -1.11 16.73
C PRO A 285 3.16 -0.22 17.56
N LEU A 286 4.23 0.31 16.93
CA LEU A 286 5.33 1.02 17.60
C LEU A 286 4.95 2.43 18.08
N LEU A 287 3.89 3.03 17.52
CA LEU A 287 3.50 4.39 17.89
C LEU A 287 3.17 4.49 19.38
N ALA A 288 2.29 3.62 19.89
CA ALA A 288 1.89 3.64 21.29
C ALA A 288 3.07 3.36 22.24
N GLU A 289 3.98 2.47 21.83
CA GLU A 289 5.19 2.14 22.58
C GLU A 289 6.14 3.35 22.67
N LEU A 290 6.36 4.05 21.54
CA LEU A 290 7.20 5.25 21.50
C LEU A 290 6.58 6.44 22.24
N GLU A 291 5.26 6.61 22.16
CA GLU A 291 4.54 7.64 22.91
C GLU A 291 4.69 7.44 24.43
N SER A 292 4.68 6.19 24.89
CA SER A 292 4.82 5.84 26.30
C SER A 292 6.28 5.90 26.79
N HIS A 293 7.21 5.28 26.06
CA HIS A 293 8.57 5.03 26.57
C HIS A 293 9.63 5.99 26.02
N HIS A 294 9.39 6.62 24.86
CA HIS A 294 10.38 7.47 24.19
C HIS A 294 9.79 8.77 23.61
N PRO A 295 8.99 9.56 24.37
CA PRO A 295 8.35 10.78 23.86
C PRO A 295 9.36 11.85 23.39
N GLY A 296 10.55 11.89 24.01
CA GLY A 296 11.64 12.77 23.58
C GLY A 296 12.16 12.43 22.17
N LEU A 297 12.23 11.15 21.81
CA LEU A 297 12.63 10.71 20.47
C LEU A 297 11.60 11.13 19.42
N LEU A 298 10.31 11.02 19.72
CA LEU A 298 9.25 11.49 18.83
C LEU A 298 9.30 13.00 18.62
N THR A 299 9.58 13.76 19.68
CA THR A 299 9.72 15.23 19.61
C THR A 299 10.92 15.61 18.73
N LEU A 300 12.09 15.03 19.00
CA LEU A 300 13.30 15.23 18.20
C LEU A 300 13.10 14.86 16.74
N THR A 301 12.42 13.73 16.48
CA THR A 301 12.10 13.29 15.13
C THR A 301 11.24 14.32 14.42
N ARG A 302 10.15 14.80 15.05
CA ARG A 302 9.24 15.81 14.50
C ARG A 302 9.96 17.11 14.16
N ASP A 303 10.86 17.56 15.03
CA ASP A 303 11.62 18.78 14.81
C ASP A 303 12.59 18.62 13.63
N SER A 304 13.28 17.47 13.54
CA SER A 304 14.24 17.19 12.46
C SER A 304 13.63 17.13 11.07
N ILE A 305 12.39 16.66 10.94
CA ILE A 305 11.71 16.47 9.64
C ILE A 305 10.90 17.70 9.20
N ALA A 306 10.82 18.75 10.04
CA ALA A 306 9.99 19.92 9.76
C ALA A 306 10.41 20.68 8.48
N GLY A 307 11.71 20.66 8.15
CA GLY A 307 12.23 21.17 6.88
C GLY A 307 11.65 20.43 5.68
N LEU A 308 11.73 19.11 5.72
CA LEU A 308 11.23 18.21 4.67
C LEU A 308 9.72 18.34 4.47
N GLU A 309 8.93 18.38 5.54
CA GLU A 309 7.48 18.61 5.45
C GLU A 309 7.14 19.93 4.76
N ARG A 310 7.87 20.99 5.08
CA ARG A 310 7.70 22.31 4.46
C ARG A 310 8.08 22.28 2.98
N HIS A 311 9.20 21.62 2.64
CA HIS A 311 9.68 21.46 1.27
C HIS A 311 8.61 20.78 0.39
N TYR A 312 8.14 19.60 0.82
CA TYR A 312 7.20 18.79 0.04
C TYR A 312 5.73 19.20 0.20
N ARG A 313 5.44 20.16 1.09
CA ARG A 313 4.08 20.62 1.44
C ARG A 313 3.18 19.47 1.89
N ILE A 314 3.72 18.63 2.77
CA ILE A 314 3.05 17.46 3.34
C ILE A 314 3.04 17.54 4.86
N ARG A 315 2.26 16.67 5.48
CA ARG A 315 2.36 16.33 6.91
C ARG A 315 2.44 14.84 7.06
N PHE A 316 3.44 14.34 7.75
CA PHE A 316 3.51 12.94 8.12
C PHE A 316 2.51 12.64 9.23
N SER A 317 1.89 11.46 9.16
CA SER A 317 1.04 10.99 10.24
C SER A 317 1.90 10.61 11.46
N PRO A 318 1.31 10.53 12.67
CA PRO A 318 2.00 10.01 13.85
C PRO A 318 2.66 8.65 13.60
N GLU A 319 2.01 7.76 12.84
CA GLU A 319 2.53 6.46 12.47
C GLU A 319 3.79 6.57 11.60
N GLU A 320 3.82 7.47 10.61
CA GLU A 320 5.03 7.71 9.81
C GLU A 320 6.16 8.28 10.67
N LEU A 321 5.87 9.26 11.52
CA LEU A 321 6.85 9.82 12.46
C LEU A 321 7.43 8.72 13.36
N SER A 322 6.62 7.77 13.81
CA SER A 322 7.09 6.65 14.62
C SER A 322 8.07 5.74 13.87
N LEU A 323 7.86 5.50 12.57
CA LEU A 323 8.77 4.68 11.75
C LEU A 323 10.10 5.40 11.46
N ILE A 324 10.03 6.72 11.24
CA ILE A 324 11.23 7.57 11.12
C ILE A 324 11.99 7.55 12.45
N ALA A 325 11.29 7.72 13.57
CA ALA A 325 11.85 7.72 14.91
C ALA A 325 12.58 6.41 15.24
N VAL A 326 12.03 5.25 14.85
CA VAL A 326 12.71 3.95 15.03
C VAL A 326 14.05 3.92 14.29
N SER A 327 14.11 4.46 13.07
CA SER A 327 15.36 4.50 12.30
C SER A 327 16.40 5.42 12.96
N LEU A 328 15.99 6.59 13.44
CA LEU A 328 16.88 7.49 14.18
C LEU A 328 17.31 6.89 15.53
N GLY A 329 16.36 6.33 16.28
CA GLY A 329 16.57 5.72 17.60
C GLY A 329 17.58 4.57 17.54
N ALA A 330 17.50 3.70 16.54
CA ALA A 330 18.46 2.62 16.36
C ALA A 330 19.91 3.14 16.23
N TRP A 331 20.12 4.28 15.56
CA TRP A 331 21.45 4.90 15.44
C TRP A 331 21.86 5.69 16.68
N LEU A 332 20.90 6.32 17.38
CA LEU A 332 21.16 6.98 18.66
C LEU A 332 21.57 5.97 19.76
N MET A 333 21.01 4.76 19.73
CA MET A 333 21.43 3.63 20.59
C MET A 333 22.86 3.19 20.26
N GLN A 334 23.20 3.01 18.99
CA GLN A 334 24.57 2.66 18.56
C GLN A 334 25.61 3.72 18.96
N ALA A 335 25.21 5.00 18.99
CA ALA A 335 26.05 6.10 19.43
C ALA A 335 26.10 6.29 20.96
N GLY A 336 25.40 5.44 21.74
CA GLY A 336 25.51 5.38 23.21
C GLY A 336 24.60 6.32 24.01
N LYS A 337 23.54 6.93 23.43
CA LYS A 337 22.66 7.88 24.15
C LYS A 337 21.26 7.39 24.52
N LEU A 338 20.77 6.30 23.93
CA LEU A 338 19.55 5.64 24.39
C LEU A 338 19.96 4.48 25.30
N GLN A 339 20.25 4.77 26.56
CA GLN A 339 20.30 3.74 27.58
C GLN A 339 18.85 3.33 27.91
N GLU A 340 18.53 2.04 27.80
CA GLU A 340 17.32 1.47 28.38
C GLU A 340 17.37 1.77 29.88
N THR A 341 16.60 2.75 30.35
CA THR A 341 16.31 2.83 31.78
C THR A 341 15.31 1.72 32.09
N ALA A 342 15.83 0.51 32.25
CA ALA A 342 15.16 -0.52 33.03
C ALA A 342 15.11 0.01 34.47
N SER A 343 13.92 0.45 34.89
CA SER A 343 13.59 0.67 36.30
C SER A 343 12.58 -0.38 36.73
#